data_AF-A0A7K5YZI6-F1
#
_entry.id   AF-A0A7K5YZI6-F1
#
_cell.length_a   1.000
_cell.length_b   1.000
_cell.length_c   1.000
_cell.angle_alpha   90.00
_cell.angle_beta   90.00
_cell.angle_gamma   90.00
#
_symmetry.space_group_name_H-M   'P 1'
#
loop_
_entity.id
_entity.type
_entity.pdbx_description
1 polymer ?
#
loop_
_entity_poly.entity_id
_entity_poly.type
_entity_poly.pdbx_seq_one_letter_code
_entity_poly.pdbx_strand_id
1 'polypeptide(L)'
;VSQQVLEQVLRELQPLCTTEQQFIQKFFQLSQDAAELPVLEVSVRTVSSPDVPPAWYKPQLEEPTSQLLSEIFSCLEPELRGFLDVCSKVHPFGCVQVLATLSDSIFEMWGSSSALPSSFLNTILGNVLLLAKSTFNKCIGTLCKEIEEAKIPSKMKGGILPSVSRFEEFVNFSEEVFRTARRRGELDKAHRRLASSVFSSINSLSSASLKVNTDMVMMENFHHIHCFLCQKRIHCLEDKKREAKQRYSEHMEKYVITYLGQPLEKLSHFFEGVKARVAQGVKEEEVSFQLAYSKQELRKVIEKYPGKEVRRALETLYRKMHKYLSPEENLLPVVWHAMEQELIRQYQEFEDLIQRCYAGSGIAMDFTMEDLLSYFSSITLSR
;
A
#
# COMPACT_ATOMS: atom_id res chain seq x y z
N VAL A 1 9.32 8.54 24.68
CA VAL A 1 10.46 8.22 25.57
C VAL A 1 11.67 7.75 24.77
N SER A 2 11.61 6.63 24.04
CA SER A 2 12.76 6.12 23.25
C SER A 2 13.33 7.14 22.25
N GLN A 3 12.48 7.83 21.49
CA GLN A 3 12.91 8.86 20.55
C GLN A 3 13.68 10.02 21.22
N GLN A 4 13.10 10.63 22.25
CA GLN A 4 13.72 11.76 22.97
C GLN A 4 15.05 11.37 23.62
N VAL A 5 15.15 10.14 24.15
CA VAL A 5 16.40 9.64 24.74
C VAL A 5 17.46 9.43 23.67
N LEU A 6 17.10 8.87 22.50
CA LEU A 6 18.05 8.72 21.39
C LEU A 6 18.54 10.07 20.86
N GLU A 7 17.64 11.03 20.66
CA GLU A 7 18.01 12.41 20.26
C GLU A 7 18.97 13.04 21.27
N GLN A 8 18.70 12.88 22.57
CA GLN A 8 19.55 13.41 23.63
C GLN A 8 20.93 12.75 23.63
N VAL A 9 21.00 11.41 23.52
CA VAL A 9 22.29 10.68 23.45
C VAL A 9 23.11 11.16 22.26
N LEU A 10 22.50 11.28 21.07
CA LEU A 10 23.21 11.76 19.88
C LEU A 10 23.71 13.20 20.02
N ARG A 11 22.91 14.07 20.65
CA ARG A 11 23.27 15.48 20.91
C ARG A 11 24.46 15.61 21.86
N GLU A 12 24.53 14.79 22.90
CA GLU A 12 25.64 14.82 23.88
C GLU A 12 26.92 14.15 23.34
N LEU A 13 26.80 13.12 22.50
CA LEU A 13 27.95 12.46 21.88
C LEU A 13 28.71 13.37 20.91
N GLN A 14 27.99 14.23 20.18
CA GLN A 14 28.58 15.12 19.19
C GLN A 14 29.70 16.02 19.73
N PRO A 15 29.48 16.87 20.76
CA PRO A 15 30.51 17.76 21.27
C PRO A 15 31.68 16.99 21.90
N LEU A 16 31.43 15.85 22.54
CA LEU A 16 32.47 15.03 23.17
C LEU A 16 33.45 14.50 22.13
N CYS A 17 32.96 13.80 21.10
CA CYS A 17 33.84 13.25 20.06
C CYS A 17 34.50 14.35 19.23
N THR A 18 33.81 15.47 18.98
CA THR A 18 34.37 16.59 18.20
C THR A 18 35.49 17.29 18.96
N THR A 19 35.32 17.53 20.27
CA THR A 19 36.33 18.18 21.10
C THR A 19 37.57 17.32 21.21
N GLU A 20 37.40 16.01 21.45
CA GLU A 20 38.52 15.07 21.54
C GLU A 20 39.28 14.94 20.21
N GLN A 21 38.55 14.86 19.09
CA GLN A 21 39.16 14.85 17.77
C GLN A 21 39.99 16.11 17.52
N GLN A 22 39.46 17.29 17.85
CA GLN A 22 40.20 18.56 17.73
C GLN A 22 41.41 18.63 18.67
N PHE A 23 41.30 18.09 19.88
CA PHE A 23 42.41 18.01 20.84
C PHE A 23 43.55 17.16 20.29
N ILE A 24 43.27 15.94 19.81
CA ILE A 24 44.28 15.03 19.24
C ILE A 24 44.96 15.68 18.02
N GLN A 25 44.17 16.28 17.13
CA GLN A 25 44.70 16.94 15.94
C GLN A 25 45.65 18.10 16.31
N LYS A 26 45.30 18.91 17.31
CA LYS A 26 46.13 20.03 17.79
C LYS A 26 47.35 19.56 18.58
N PHE A 27 47.17 18.63 19.52
CA PHE A 27 48.21 18.17 20.45
C PHE A 27 49.36 17.49 19.70
N PHE A 28 49.04 16.63 18.73
CA PHE A 28 50.04 15.95 17.90
C PHE A 28 50.47 16.77 16.68
N GLN A 29 50.05 18.05 16.58
CA GLN A 29 50.32 18.93 15.44
C GLN A 29 49.97 18.29 14.08
N LEU A 30 48.91 17.46 14.07
CA LEU A 30 48.39 16.82 12.86
C LEU A 30 47.52 17.80 12.04
N SER A 31 47.30 19.02 12.55
CA SER A 31 46.83 20.16 11.78
C SER A 31 47.99 20.85 11.06
N GLN A 32 47.79 21.27 9.80
CA GLN A 32 48.75 21.84 8.84
C GLN A 32 49.78 22.90 9.30
N ASP A 33 49.74 23.40 10.53
CA ASP A 33 50.58 24.50 11.07
C ASP A 33 51.74 24.05 11.97
N ALA A 34 52.32 22.88 11.72
CA ALA A 34 53.56 22.44 12.39
C ALA A 34 54.84 23.11 11.82
N ALA A 35 54.80 24.41 11.51
CA ALA A 35 55.92 25.13 10.88
C ALA A 35 56.75 26.01 11.82
N GLU A 36 56.39 26.13 13.11
CA GLU A 36 57.16 26.99 14.03
C GLU A 36 57.39 26.31 15.39
N LEU A 37 58.43 25.47 15.47
CA LEU A 37 59.15 25.25 16.71
C LEU A 37 60.65 25.45 16.44
N PRO A 38 61.34 26.34 17.19
CA PRO A 38 62.76 26.61 16.97
C PRO A 38 63.59 25.42 17.49
N VAL A 39 64.20 24.68 16.57
CA VAL A 39 65.18 23.64 16.89
C VAL A 39 66.41 24.30 17.49
N LEU A 40 66.80 23.88 18.69
CA LEU A 40 68.04 24.28 19.35
C LEU A 40 69.22 23.84 18.47
N GLU A 41 69.89 24.79 17.82
CA GLU A 41 71.06 24.54 16.97
C GLU A 41 72.24 24.00 17.78
N VAL A 42 72.69 22.79 17.46
CA VAL A 42 74.08 22.38 17.68
C VAL A 42 74.75 22.33 16.31
N SER A 43 75.53 23.38 16.05
CA SER A 43 76.30 23.63 14.83
C SER A 43 77.45 22.64 14.64
N VAL A 44 77.47 21.92 13.51
CA VAL A 44 78.73 21.53 12.84
C VAL A 44 78.56 21.76 11.33
N ARG A 45 79.43 22.61 10.78
CA ARG A 45 79.50 23.00 9.36
C ARG A 45 80.28 21.98 8.54
N THR A 46 79.74 21.55 7.40
CA THR A 46 80.53 21.31 6.16
C THR A 46 79.66 21.26 4.88
N VAL A 47 79.75 22.35 4.11
CA VAL A 47 79.83 22.56 2.64
C VAL A 47 79.24 21.55 1.61
N SER A 48 78.41 22.14 0.71
CA SER A 48 78.12 21.88 -0.73
C SER A 48 77.28 20.69 -1.23
N SER A 49 76.05 20.98 -1.71
CA SER A 49 75.61 21.05 -3.14
C SER A 49 74.07 21.16 -3.24
N PRO A 50 73.50 21.74 -4.32
CA PRO A 50 72.06 21.96 -4.43
C PRO A 50 71.38 20.78 -5.12
N ASP A 51 70.94 19.79 -4.34
CA ASP A 51 70.04 18.75 -4.81
C ASP A 51 68.63 18.97 -4.25
N VAL A 52 67.67 18.91 -5.17
CA VAL A 52 66.22 19.00 -4.99
C VAL A 52 65.75 18.17 -3.78
N PRO A 53 64.89 18.68 -2.89
CA PRO A 53 64.38 17.86 -1.80
C PRO A 53 63.54 16.71 -2.37
N PRO A 54 63.72 15.46 -1.91
CA PRO A 54 62.77 14.41 -2.22
C PRO A 54 61.44 14.82 -1.60
N ALA A 55 60.41 14.93 -2.44
CA ALA A 55 59.05 15.15 -2.01
C ALA A 55 58.71 14.13 -0.91
N TRP A 56 58.61 14.59 0.33
CA TRP A 56 58.06 13.78 1.40
C TRP A 56 56.65 13.38 0.97
N TYR A 57 56.49 12.08 0.71
CA TYR A 57 55.20 11.43 0.70
C TYR A 57 54.43 11.92 1.92
N LYS A 58 53.32 12.63 1.70
CA LYS A 58 52.30 12.87 2.72
C LYS A 58 51.47 11.59 2.82
N PRO A 59 51.59 10.76 3.87
CA PRO A 59 50.56 9.78 4.14
C PRO A 59 49.29 10.56 4.50
N GLN A 60 48.12 10.05 4.13
CA GLN A 60 46.84 10.62 4.55
C GLN A 60 46.79 10.71 6.08
N LEU A 61 46.92 11.93 6.61
CA LEU A 61 47.13 12.22 8.04
C LEU A 61 45.86 12.01 8.90
N GLU A 62 44.74 11.64 8.28
CA GLU A 62 43.46 11.33 8.93
C GLU A 62 43.42 9.93 9.56
N GLU A 63 44.21 8.97 9.04
CA GLU A 63 44.28 7.59 9.54
C GLU A 63 44.79 7.50 11.00
N PRO A 64 45.92 8.12 11.39
CA PRO A 64 46.42 7.99 12.77
C PRO A 64 45.50 8.66 13.81
N THR A 65 44.84 9.76 13.45
CA THR A 65 43.84 10.42 14.32
C THR A 65 42.64 9.51 14.55
N SER A 66 42.14 8.89 13.48
CA SER A 66 40.99 7.98 13.54
C SER A 66 41.28 6.70 14.32
N GLN A 67 42.50 6.16 14.20
CA GLN A 67 42.94 5.00 14.99
C GLN A 67 42.99 5.32 16.49
N LEU A 68 43.61 6.43 16.90
CA LEU A 68 43.66 6.82 18.31
C LEU A 68 42.27 7.07 18.89
N LEU A 69 41.40 7.75 18.14
CA LEU A 69 40.00 7.94 18.54
C LEU A 69 39.24 6.63 18.65
N SER A 70 39.53 5.66 17.77
CA SER A 70 38.91 4.32 17.85
C SER A 70 39.33 3.54 19.08
N GLU A 71 40.53 3.76 19.61
CA GLU A 71 40.97 3.17 20.88
C GLU A 71 40.28 3.84 22.07
N ILE A 72 40.30 5.19 22.11
CA ILE A 72 39.70 6.00 23.18
C ILE A 72 38.19 5.74 23.28
N PHE A 73 37.50 5.71 22.15
CA PHE A 73 36.06 5.49 22.04
C PHE A 73 35.71 4.07 21.57
N SER A 74 36.54 3.08 21.89
CA SER A 74 36.35 1.68 21.45
C SER A 74 35.00 1.08 21.86
N CYS A 75 34.41 1.54 22.97
CA CYS A 75 33.09 1.11 23.43
C CYS A 75 31.92 1.83 22.74
N LEU A 76 32.16 2.96 22.06
CA LEU A 76 31.08 3.83 21.58
C LEU A 76 30.17 3.13 20.57
N GLU A 77 30.74 2.52 19.54
CA GLU A 77 29.97 1.81 18.52
C GLU A 77 29.21 0.60 19.09
N PRO A 78 29.82 -0.34 19.85
CA PRO A 78 29.07 -1.47 20.40
C PRO A 78 27.96 -1.06 21.37
N GLU A 79 28.20 -0.08 22.24
CA GLU A 79 27.17 0.42 23.18
C GLU A 79 26.03 1.11 22.44
N LEU A 80 26.32 1.93 21.42
CA LEU A 80 25.29 2.57 20.62
C LEU A 80 24.45 1.54 19.85
N ARG A 81 25.08 0.49 19.29
CA ARG A 81 24.36 -0.62 18.66
C ARG A 81 23.45 -1.35 19.66
N GLY A 82 23.94 -1.64 20.86
CA GLY A 82 23.15 -2.26 21.94
C GLY A 82 21.96 -1.38 22.35
N PHE A 83 22.18 -0.09 22.49
CA PHE A 83 21.13 0.88 22.80
C PHE A 83 20.04 0.96 21.72
N LEU A 84 20.42 0.95 20.43
CA LEU A 84 19.45 0.93 19.34
C LEU A 84 18.63 -0.35 19.28
N ASP A 85 19.22 -1.50 19.63
CA ASP A 85 18.50 -2.77 19.74
C ASP A 85 17.45 -2.72 20.85
N VAL A 86 17.81 -2.18 22.03
CA VAL A 86 16.85 -1.95 23.13
C VAL A 86 15.72 -1.02 22.69
N CYS A 87 16.04 0.11 22.04
CA CYS A 87 15.04 1.04 21.53
C CYS A 87 14.09 0.39 20.50
N SER A 88 14.64 -0.47 19.64
CA SER A 88 13.86 -1.17 18.60
C SER A 88 12.88 -2.20 19.18
N LYS A 89 13.16 -2.74 20.38
CA LYS A 89 12.34 -3.76 21.05
C LYS A 89 11.17 -3.21 21.85
N VAL A 90 11.11 -1.89 22.11
CA VAL A 90 10.04 -1.27 22.92
C VAL A 90 8.67 -1.38 22.24
N HIS A 91 8.63 -1.38 20.91
CA HIS A 91 7.40 -1.44 20.12
C HIS A 91 7.60 -2.37 18.93
N PRO A 92 6.56 -3.07 18.42
CA PRO A 92 6.67 -3.93 17.23
C PRO A 92 7.28 -3.22 16.01
N PHE A 93 7.09 -1.89 15.91
CA PHE A 93 7.67 -1.03 14.88
C PHE A 93 8.74 -0.08 15.42
N GLY A 94 9.39 -0.40 16.55
CA GLY A 94 10.39 0.46 17.19
C GLY A 94 11.57 0.79 16.28
N CYS A 95 11.94 -0.12 15.37
CA CYS A 95 12.97 0.12 14.36
C CYS A 95 12.65 1.30 13.42
N VAL A 96 11.37 1.61 13.20
CA VAL A 96 10.91 2.76 12.40
C VAL A 96 11.25 4.08 13.11
N GLN A 97 11.01 4.14 14.43
CA GLN A 97 11.37 5.30 15.27
C GLN A 97 12.88 5.50 15.31
N VAL A 98 13.64 4.42 15.52
CA VAL A 98 15.10 4.46 15.52
C VAL A 98 15.62 5.00 14.18
N LEU A 99 15.12 4.48 13.05
CA LEU A 99 15.55 4.91 11.73
C LEU A 99 15.23 6.38 11.46
N ALA A 100 14.01 6.84 11.78
CA ALA A 100 13.60 8.23 11.58
C ALA A 100 14.50 9.18 12.39
N THR A 101 14.59 8.93 13.69
CA THR A 101 15.32 9.75 14.65
C THR A 101 16.80 9.85 14.28
N LEU A 102 17.43 8.72 13.98
CA LEU A 102 18.83 8.67 13.61
C LEU A 102 19.08 9.35 12.25
N SER A 103 18.19 9.15 11.27
CA SER A 103 18.32 9.73 9.94
C SER A 103 18.21 11.25 9.94
N ASP A 104 17.31 11.80 10.76
CA ASP A 104 17.11 13.24 10.92
C ASP A 104 18.22 13.86 11.78
N SER A 105 18.59 13.23 12.91
CA SER A 105 19.68 13.73 13.77
C SER A 105 21.00 13.84 13.00
N ILE A 106 21.35 12.80 12.23
CA ILE A 106 22.55 12.82 11.37
C ILE A 106 22.47 13.93 10.31
N PHE A 107 21.27 14.17 9.75
CA PHE A 107 21.08 15.22 8.76
C PHE A 107 21.26 16.63 9.35
N GLU A 108 20.68 16.88 10.52
CA GLU A 108 20.86 18.15 11.26
C GLU A 108 22.34 18.36 11.65
N MET A 109 23.05 17.30 12.04
CA MET A 109 24.47 17.36 12.41
C MET A 109 25.41 17.66 11.23
N TRP A 110 25.12 17.15 10.04
CA TRP A 110 26.02 17.27 8.87
C TRP A 110 25.68 18.45 7.95
N GLY A 111 24.51 19.06 8.12
CA GLY A 111 24.01 20.10 7.23
C GLY A 111 23.78 19.59 5.80
N SER A 112 23.42 20.50 4.88
CA SER A 112 23.21 20.16 3.45
C SER A 112 24.52 20.03 2.64
N SER A 113 25.68 20.08 3.29
CA SER A 113 26.97 20.00 2.60
C SER A 113 27.27 18.54 2.23
N SER A 114 27.46 18.28 0.93
CA SER A 114 27.80 16.96 0.39
C SER A 114 29.22 16.49 0.73
N ALA A 115 30.06 17.39 1.26
CA ALA A 115 31.37 17.06 1.77
C ALA A 115 31.25 16.67 3.24
N LEU A 116 31.34 15.37 3.53
CA LEU A 116 31.59 14.86 4.87
C LEU A 116 32.87 15.52 5.38
N PRO A 117 32.85 16.27 6.51
CA PRO A 117 34.05 16.32 7.33
C PRO A 117 34.31 14.86 7.72
N SER A 118 35.45 14.33 7.34
CA SER A 118 36.01 13.03 7.73
C SER A 118 36.25 12.99 9.24
N SER A 119 35.16 13.00 10.01
CA SER A 119 35.19 12.90 11.46
C SER A 119 34.93 11.47 11.88
N PHE A 120 35.63 11.06 12.93
CA PHE A 120 35.51 9.74 13.53
C PHE A 120 34.04 9.40 13.88
N LEU A 121 33.32 10.38 14.44
CA LEU A 121 31.92 10.24 14.80
C LEU A 121 31.03 10.02 13.57
N ASN A 122 31.31 10.67 12.44
CA ASN A 122 30.53 10.51 11.22
C ASN A 122 30.62 9.08 10.67
N THR A 123 31.81 8.47 10.76
CA THR A 123 32.00 7.05 10.39
C THR A 123 31.18 6.13 11.27
N ILE A 124 31.21 6.31 12.60
CA ILE A 124 30.42 5.49 13.54
C ILE A 124 28.92 5.68 13.30
N LEU A 125 28.45 6.92 13.21
CA LEU A 125 27.03 7.21 12.96
C LEU A 125 26.57 6.67 11.60
N GLY A 126 27.44 6.69 10.59
CA GLY A 126 27.21 6.06 9.29
C GLY A 126 27.00 4.54 9.42
N ASN A 127 27.90 3.84 10.12
CA ASN A 127 27.79 2.40 10.36
C ASN A 127 26.52 2.03 11.12
N VAL A 128 26.20 2.80 12.16
CA VAL A 128 25.00 2.60 12.98
C VAL A 128 23.72 2.90 12.20
N LEU A 129 23.73 3.91 11.31
CA LEU A 129 22.62 4.19 10.41
C LEU A 129 22.41 3.07 9.39
N LEU A 130 23.49 2.48 8.86
CA LEU A 130 23.41 1.31 7.99
C LEU A 130 22.78 0.11 8.71
N LEU A 131 23.16 -0.12 9.98
CA LEU A 131 22.54 -1.14 10.81
C LEU A 131 21.04 -0.88 11.02
N ALA A 132 20.66 0.36 11.39
CA ALA A 132 19.25 0.74 11.57
C ALA A 132 18.42 0.51 10.29
N LYS A 133 18.97 0.88 9.11
CA LYS A 133 18.34 0.61 7.81
C LYS A 133 18.21 -0.89 7.53
N SER A 134 19.23 -1.68 7.84
CA SER A 134 19.19 -3.14 7.69
C SER A 134 18.09 -3.77 8.56
N THR A 135 18.02 -3.37 9.83
CA THR A 135 16.99 -3.82 10.78
C THR A 135 15.59 -3.43 10.33
N PHE A 136 15.40 -2.19 9.88
CA PHE A 136 14.14 -1.74 9.28
C PHE A 136 13.76 -2.58 8.07
N ASN A 137 14.65 -2.77 7.11
CA ASN A 137 14.38 -3.57 5.91
C ASN A 137 14.05 -5.04 6.24
N LYS A 138 14.69 -5.61 7.27
CA LYS A 138 14.36 -6.94 7.79
C LYS A 138 12.95 -6.96 8.37
N CYS A 139 12.57 -5.98 9.18
CA CYS A 139 11.22 -5.84 9.72
C CYS A 139 10.16 -5.78 8.61
N ILE A 140 10.37 -4.94 7.57
CA ILE A 140 9.47 -4.86 6.41
C ILE A 140 9.39 -6.21 5.69
N GLY A 141 10.52 -6.90 5.50
CA GLY A 141 10.54 -8.23 4.90
C GLY A 141 9.72 -9.26 5.69
N THR A 142 9.82 -9.24 7.02
CA THR A 142 9.01 -10.08 7.90
C THR A 142 7.53 -9.76 7.78
N LEU A 143 7.15 -8.48 7.81
CA LEU A 143 5.74 -8.06 7.65
C LEU A 143 5.15 -8.47 6.29
N CYS A 144 5.90 -8.30 5.20
CA CYS A 144 5.49 -8.78 3.88
C CYS A 144 5.23 -10.29 3.89
N LYS A 145 6.15 -11.07 4.49
CA LYS A 145 6.01 -12.52 4.59
C LYS A 145 4.80 -12.93 5.43
N GLU A 146 4.58 -12.27 6.57
CA GLU A 146 3.40 -12.49 7.41
C GLU A 146 2.09 -12.22 6.65
N ILE A 147 2.05 -11.16 5.84
CA ILE A 147 0.90 -10.80 4.99
C ILE A 147 0.65 -11.85 3.89
N GLU A 148 1.70 -12.36 3.27
CA GLU A 148 1.63 -13.35 2.19
C GLU A 148 1.27 -14.75 2.70
N GLU A 149 1.75 -15.12 3.89
CA GLU A 149 1.51 -16.43 4.52
C GLU A 149 0.24 -16.47 5.39
N ALA A 150 -0.39 -15.31 5.63
CA ALA A 150 -1.61 -15.21 6.43
C ALA A 150 -2.75 -16.04 5.80
N LYS A 151 -3.08 -17.15 6.46
CA LYS A 151 -4.23 -17.97 6.07
C LYS A 151 -5.52 -17.24 6.40
N ILE A 152 -6.41 -17.13 5.42
CA ILE A 152 -7.75 -16.60 5.65
C ILE A 152 -8.51 -17.53 6.61
N PRO A 153 -9.16 -16.98 7.66
CA PRO A 153 -10.01 -17.77 8.53
C PRO A 153 -11.12 -18.47 7.71
N SER A 154 -11.22 -19.80 7.81
CA SER A 154 -12.21 -20.59 7.06
C SER A 154 -13.68 -20.26 7.40
N LYS A 155 -13.91 -19.50 8.47
CA LYS A 155 -15.22 -19.06 8.96
C LYS A 155 -15.51 -17.57 8.68
N MET A 156 -14.67 -16.88 7.92
CA MET A 156 -14.91 -15.46 7.59
C MET A 156 -16.29 -15.29 6.95
N LYS A 157 -17.06 -14.27 7.32
CA LYS A 157 -18.37 -13.95 6.73
C LYS A 157 -18.32 -12.54 6.13
N GLY A 158 -17.41 -12.32 5.19
CA GLY A 158 -17.06 -10.97 4.74
C GLY A 158 -16.19 -10.22 5.75
N GLY A 159 -15.87 -8.97 5.44
CA GLY A 159 -15.11 -8.04 6.29
C GLY A 159 -13.66 -7.81 5.86
N ILE A 160 -13.00 -6.94 6.62
CA ILE A 160 -11.61 -6.55 6.36
C ILE A 160 -10.64 -7.67 6.75
N LEU A 161 -9.72 -7.99 5.85
CA LEU A 161 -8.72 -9.03 6.05
C LEU A 161 -7.67 -8.58 7.06
N PRO A 162 -7.14 -9.49 7.89
CA PRO A 162 -6.06 -9.17 8.84
C PRO A 162 -4.83 -8.56 8.16
N SER A 163 -4.52 -8.97 6.91
CA SER A 163 -3.42 -8.40 6.13
C SER A 163 -3.62 -6.91 5.84
N VAL A 164 -4.87 -6.49 5.61
CA VAL A 164 -5.22 -5.09 5.37
C VAL A 164 -5.12 -4.30 6.67
N SER A 165 -5.72 -4.77 7.76
CA SER A 165 -5.60 -4.10 9.07
C SER A 165 -4.14 -3.97 9.51
N ARG A 166 -3.31 -5.00 9.29
CA ARG A 166 -1.89 -4.96 9.63
C ARG A 166 -1.11 -3.92 8.83
N PHE A 167 -1.47 -3.75 7.55
CA PHE A 167 -0.91 -2.70 6.72
C PHE A 167 -1.30 -1.31 7.22
N GLU A 168 -2.56 -1.10 7.61
CA GLU A 168 -3.01 0.16 8.17
C GLU A 168 -2.29 0.50 9.47
N GLU A 169 -2.13 -0.46 10.38
CA GLU A 169 -1.37 -0.28 11.62
C GLU A 169 0.05 0.23 11.33
N PHE A 170 0.76 -0.41 10.39
CA PHE A 170 2.10 0.01 10.01
C PHE A 170 2.10 1.41 9.39
N VAL A 171 1.20 1.68 8.45
CA VAL A 171 1.11 2.98 7.76
C VAL A 171 0.79 4.09 8.76
N ASN A 172 -0.20 3.89 9.63
CA ASN A 172 -0.58 4.82 10.69
C ASN A 172 0.63 5.16 11.58
N PHE A 173 1.31 4.14 12.08
CA PHE A 173 2.44 4.33 12.98
C PHE A 173 3.61 5.02 12.27
N SER A 174 3.96 4.55 11.07
CA SER A 174 5.13 5.06 10.34
C SER A 174 4.93 6.48 9.84
N GLU A 175 3.74 6.85 9.35
CA GLU A 175 3.43 8.23 8.97
C GLU A 175 3.47 9.18 10.16
N GLU A 176 3.01 8.75 11.33
CA GLU A 176 3.04 9.58 12.53
C GLU A 176 4.47 9.83 13.03
N VAL A 177 5.34 8.82 12.93
CA VAL A 177 6.77 8.92 13.25
C VAL A 177 7.50 9.81 12.24
N PHE A 178 7.21 9.67 10.95
CA PHE A 178 7.86 10.43 9.88
C PHE A 178 7.17 11.75 9.54
N ARG A 179 6.17 12.18 10.31
CA ARG A 179 5.39 13.40 10.08
C ARG A 179 6.25 14.66 9.93
N THR A 180 7.34 14.75 10.69
CA THR A 180 8.32 15.85 10.62
C THR A 180 9.64 15.46 9.98
N ALA A 181 9.78 14.20 9.54
CA ALA A 181 11.05 13.68 9.05
C ALA A 181 11.35 14.18 7.64
N ARG A 182 12.60 14.60 7.41
CA ARG A 182 13.00 15.18 6.12
C ARG A 182 13.38 14.11 5.10
N ARG A 183 13.86 12.95 5.55
CA ARG A 183 14.30 11.85 4.68
C ARG A 183 13.33 10.67 4.69
N ARG A 184 12.43 10.66 3.72
CA ARG A 184 11.35 9.65 3.60
C ARG A 184 11.63 8.50 2.62
N GLY A 185 12.78 8.50 1.93
CA GLY A 185 13.04 7.56 0.84
C GLY A 185 12.96 6.07 1.22
N GLU A 186 13.41 5.69 2.42
CA GLU A 186 13.31 4.30 2.90
C GLU A 186 11.87 3.94 3.31
N LEU A 187 11.14 4.89 3.90
CA LEU A 187 9.74 4.71 4.25
C LEU A 187 8.87 4.51 3.00
N ASP A 188 9.04 5.36 1.99
CA ASP A 188 8.26 5.29 0.75
C ASP A 188 8.49 3.95 0.01
N LYS A 189 9.72 3.42 0.04
CA LYS A 189 10.01 2.07 -0.49
C LYS A 189 9.29 1.00 0.31
N ALA A 190 9.29 1.10 1.64
CA ALA A 190 8.60 0.17 2.51
C ALA A 190 7.08 0.18 2.30
N HIS A 191 6.46 1.36 2.22
CA HIS A 191 5.03 1.51 1.91
C HIS A 191 4.65 0.85 0.59
N ARG A 192 5.38 1.14 -0.49
CA ARG A 192 5.12 0.52 -1.81
C ARG A 192 5.24 -1.00 -1.76
N ARG A 193 6.25 -1.51 -1.05
CA ARG A 193 6.49 -2.95 -0.92
C ARG A 193 5.38 -3.64 -0.12
N LEU A 194 5.00 -3.09 1.03
CA LEU A 194 3.91 -3.62 1.86
C LEU A 194 2.57 -3.56 1.13
N ALA A 195 2.25 -2.43 0.50
CA ALA A 195 1.03 -2.30 -0.30
C ALA A 195 0.98 -3.35 -1.41
N SER A 196 2.10 -3.63 -2.07
CA SER A 196 2.17 -4.69 -3.08
C SER A 196 1.93 -6.09 -2.50
N SER A 197 2.51 -6.41 -1.33
CA SER A 197 2.24 -7.69 -0.64
C SER A 197 0.78 -7.83 -0.23
N VAL A 198 0.14 -6.76 0.28
CA VAL A 198 -1.30 -6.78 0.62
C VAL A 198 -2.15 -7.05 -0.61
N PHE A 199 -1.88 -6.37 -1.73
CA PHE A 199 -2.64 -6.57 -2.96
C PHE A 199 -2.47 -8.00 -3.49
N SER A 200 -1.26 -8.54 -3.45
CA SER A 200 -1.02 -9.95 -3.81
C SER A 200 -1.75 -10.92 -2.88
N SER A 201 -1.75 -10.64 -1.57
CA SER A 201 -2.47 -11.43 -0.56
C SER A 201 -3.98 -11.44 -0.86
N ILE A 202 -4.58 -10.28 -1.15
CA ILE A 202 -6.00 -10.19 -1.56
C ILE A 202 -6.22 -10.96 -2.87
N ASN A 203 -5.40 -10.73 -3.90
CA ASN A 203 -5.55 -11.38 -5.21
C ASN A 203 -5.43 -12.91 -5.14
N SER A 204 -4.66 -13.44 -4.19
CA SER A 204 -4.53 -14.89 -3.99
C SER A 204 -5.88 -15.57 -3.64
N LEU A 205 -6.85 -14.81 -3.13
CA LEU A 205 -8.21 -15.28 -2.83
C LEU A 205 -8.92 -15.89 -4.05
N SER A 206 -8.63 -15.43 -5.27
CA SER A 206 -9.24 -15.98 -6.50
C SER A 206 -8.91 -17.46 -6.70
N SER A 207 -7.77 -17.91 -6.15
CA SER A 207 -7.33 -19.31 -6.21
C SER A 207 -7.75 -20.14 -4.99
N ALA A 208 -8.26 -19.49 -3.94
CA ALA A 208 -8.67 -20.17 -2.72
C ALA A 208 -10.10 -20.70 -2.85
N SER A 209 -10.32 -21.98 -2.55
CA SER A 209 -11.65 -22.61 -2.49
C SER A 209 -12.41 -22.16 -1.23
N LEU A 210 -12.77 -20.89 -1.18
CA LEU A 210 -13.52 -20.31 -0.07
C LEU A 210 -15.01 -20.65 -0.19
N LYS A 211 -15.66 -20.85 0.96
CA LYS A 211 -17.13 -20.96 1.06
C LYS A 211 -17.85 -19.62 0.88
N VAL A 212 -17.09 -18.53 0.86
CA VAL A 212 -17.57 -17.14 0.78
C VAL A 212 -17.35 -16.64 -0.64
N ASN A 213 -18.21 -15.74 -1.11
CA ASN A 213 -18.02 -15.13 -2.42
C ASN A 213 -16.72 -14.29 -2.44
N THR A 214 -15.77 -14.69 -3.29
CA THR A 214 -14.46 -14.04 -3.36
C THR A 214 -14.53 -12.61 -3.87
N ASP A 215 -15.37 -12.31 -4.87
CA ASP A 215 -15.53 -10.95 -5.41
C ASP A 215 -16.08 -10.00 -4.34
N MET A 216 -17.00 -10.44 -3.48
CA MET A 216 -17.50 -9.68 -2.35
C MET A 216 -16.37 -9.29 -1.39
N VAL A 217 -15.54 -10.26 -0.98
CA VAL A 217 -14.44 -10.02 -0.04
C VAL A 217 -13.40 -9.08 -0.67
N MET A 218 -13.06 -9.31 -1.94
CA MET A 218 -12.13 -8.45 -2.67
C MET A 218 -12.67 -7.02 -2.80
N MET A 219 -13.94 -6.87 -3.15
CA MET A 219 -14.64 -5.58 -3.23
C MET A 219 -14.57 -4.83 -1.90
N GLU A 220 -14.95 -5.45 -0.78
CA GLU A 220 -14.90 -4.83 0.55
C GLU A 220 -13.48 -4.37 0.92
N ASN A 221 -12.49 -5.23 0.70
CA ASN A 221 -11.10 -4.94 1.07
C ASN A 221 -10.45 -3.87 0.19
N PHE A 222 -10.70 -3.89 -1.12
CA PHE A 222 -10.19 -2.84 -2.01
C PHE A 222 -10.90 -1.49 -1.78
N HIS A 223 -12.19 -1.51 -1.44
CA HIS A 223 -12.89 -0.31 -1.01
C HIS A 223 -12.24 0.31 0.23
N HIS A 224 -12.04 -0.50 1.26
CA HIS A 224 -11.43 -0.06 2.51
C HIS A 224 -10.03 0.52 2.31
N ILE A 225 -9.16 -0.18 1.57
CA ILE A 225 -7.82 0.33 1.22
C ILE A 225 -7.91 1.67 0.49
N HIS A 226 -8.83 1.81 -0.48
CA HIS A 226 -9.00 3.07 -1.20
C HIS A 226 -9.42 4.21 -0.25
N CYS A 227 -10.39 3.97 0.64
CA CYS A 227 -10.85 4.94 1.62
C CYS A 227 -9.73 5.35 2.59
N PHE A 228 -8.99 4.37 3.12
CA PHE A 228 -7.84 4.59 3.99
C PHE A 228 -6.77 5.44 3.30
N LEU A 229 -6.38 5.10 2.07
CA LEU A 229 -5.36 5.86 1.33
C LEU A 229 -5.84 7.27 0.96
N CYS A 230 -7.14 7.45 0.66
CA CYS A 230 -7.74 8.78 0.47
C CYS A 230 -7.63 9.64 1.73
N GLN A 231 -7.88 9.06 2.90
CA GLN A 231 -7.79 9.76 4.18
C GLN A 231 -6.34 10.14 4.51
N LYS A 232 -5.38 9.24 4.27
CA LYS A 232 -3.97 9.44 4.61
C LYS A 232 -3.20 10.34 3.66
N ARG A 233 -3.60 10.42 2.38
CA ARG A 233 -2.97 11.28 1.35
C ARG A 233 -1.46 11.04 1.20
N ILE A 234 -1.05 9.78 1.18
CA ILE A 234 0.36 9.38 1.08
C ILE A 234 0.78 9.39 -0.39
N HIS A 235 1.63 10.37 -0.75
CA HIS A 235 2.02 10.61 -2.14
C HIS A 235 2.63 9.37 -2.83
N CYS A 236 3.48 8.61 -2.13
CA CYS A 236 4.15 7.44 -2.70
C CYS A 236 3.22 6.24 -2.97
N LEU A 237 1.96 6.31 -2.53
CA LEU A 237 0.94 5.27 -2.68
C LEU A 237 -0.22 5.70 -3.61
N GLU A 238 -0.11 6.83 -4.31
CA GLU A 238 -1.16 7.31 -5.22
C GLU A 238 -1.51 6.32 -6.33
N ASP A 239 -0.52 5.62 -6.87
CA ASP A 239 -0.74 4.54 -7.85
C ASP A 239 -1.54 3.38 -7.26
N LYS A 240 -1.22 3.00 -6.01
CA LYS A 240 -1.94 1.95 -5.29
C LYS A 240 -3.35 2.37 -4.91
N LYS A 241 -3.58 3.65 -4.61
CA LYS A 241 -4.92 4.21 -4.41
C LYS A 241 -5.76 4.08 -5.69
N ARG A 242 -5.21 4.43 -6.85
CA ARG A 242 -5.90 4.28 -8.14
C ARG A 242 -6.17 2.81 -8.45
N GLU A 243 -5.20 1.93 -8.23
CA GLU A 243 -5.35 0.49 -8.40
C GLU A 243 -6.45 -0.08 -7.48
N ALA A 244 -6.50 0.31 -6.21
CA ALA A 244 -7.55 -0.10 -5.28
C ALA A 244 -8.94 0.30 -5.77
N LYS A 245 -9.12 1.55 -6.24
CA LYS A 245 -10.40 2.01 -6.81
C LYS A 245 -10.83 1.19 -8.02
N GLN A 246 -9.88 0.89 -8.91
CA GLN A 246 -10.13 0.10 -10.10
C GLN A 246 -10.57 -1.31 -9.74
N ARG A 247 -9.80 -2.00 -8.88
CA ARG A 247 -10.13 -3.37 -8.42
C ARG A 247 -11.45 -3.43 -7.65
N TYR A 248 -11.72 -2.44 -6.81
CA TYR A 248 -13.02 -2.29 -6.14
C TYR A 248 -14.16 -2.27 -7.16
N SER A 249 -14.05 -1.46 -8.21
CA SER A 249 -15.09 -1.32 -9.24
C SER A 249 -15.27 -2.61 -10.04
N GLU A 250 -14.17 -3.28 -10.42
CA GLU A 250 -14.19 -4.55 -11.14
C GLU A 250 -14.86 -5.67 -10.33
N HIS A 251 -14.53 -5.79 -9.04
CA HIS A 251 -15.10 -6.82 -8.18
C HIS A 251 -16.53 -6.49 -7.75
N MET A 252 -16.88 -5.21 -7.63
CA MET A 252 -18.27 -4.77 -7.47
C MET A 252 -19.13 -5.24 -8.65
N GLU A 253 -18.68 -4.96 -9.87
CA GLU A 253 -19.37 -5.38 -11.09
C GLU A 253 -19.51 -6.91 -11.16
N LYS A 254 -18.42 -7.66 -10.90
CA LYS A 254 -18.46 -9.13 -10.86
C LYS A 254 -19.40 -9.65 -9.77
N TYR A 255 -19.41 -9.05 -8.59
CA TYR A 255 -20.29 -9.45 -7.49
C TYR A 255 -21.76 -9.26 -7.87
N VAL A 256 -22.09 -8.11 -8.47
CA VAL A 256 -23.45 -7.80 -8.95
C VAL A 256 -23.88 -8.74 -10.06
N ILE A 257 -23.06 -8.93 -11.09
CA ILE A 257 -23.40 -9.75 -12.26
C ILE A 257 -23.40 -11.26 -11.93
N THR A 258 -22.39 -11.73 -11.20
CA THR A 258 -22.12 -13.17 -11.01
C THR A 258 -22.85 -13.75 -9.80
N TYR A 259 -22.93 -13.01 -8.68
CA TYR A 259 -23.37 -13.58 -7.41
C TYR A 259 -24.78 -13.18 -6.99
N LEU A 260 -25.12 -11.91 -7.19
CA LEU A 260 -26.50 -11.47 -6.99
C LEU A 260 -27.42 -12.03 -8.07
N GLY A 261 -26.83 -12.60 -9.13
CA GLY A 261 -27.53 -13.29 -10.20
C GLY A 261 -28.33 -12.31 -11.05
N GLN A 262 -28.67 -12.73 -12.24
CA GLN A 262 -29.64 -12.01 -13.05
C GLN A 262 -31.03 -12.35 -12.47
N PRO A 263 -31.76 -11.41 -11.85
CA PRO A 263 -33.12 -11.67 -11.35
C PRO A 263 -34.05 -12.17 -12.46
N LEU A 264 -33.65 -11.92 -13.71
CA LEU A 264 -34.29 -12.29 -14.95
C LEU A 264 -33.44 -13.28 -15.77
N GLU A 265 -32.67 -14.19 -15.14
CA GLU A 265 -31.68 -15.09 -15.78
C GLU A 265 -32.17 -15.76 -17.07
N LYS A 266 -33.35 -16.39 -17.07
CA LYS A 266 -33.90 -17.04 -18.28
C LYS A 266 -34.22 -16.05 -19.40
N LEU A 267 -34.62 -14.83 -19.04
CA LEU A 267 -34.89 -13.76 -19.98
C LEU A 267 -33.57 -13.24 -20.58
N SER A 268 -32.56 -13.04 -19.73
CA SER A 268 -31.21 -12.73 -20.17
C SER A 268 -30.65 -13.79 -21.12
N HIS A 269 -30.79 -15.08 -20.80
CA HIS A 269 -30.33 -16.17 -21.67
C HIS A 269 -31.06 -16.19 -23.02
N PHE A 270 -32.37 -15.93 -23.02
CA PHE A 270 -33.15 -15.82 -24.25
C PHE A 270 -32.64 -14.67 -25.13
N PHE A 271 -32.45 -13.48 -24.56
CA PHE A 271 -32.00 -12.30 -25.31
C PHE A 271 -30.52 -12.35 -25.69
N GLU A 272 -29.64 -13.00 -24.93
CA GLU A 272 -28.29 -13.34 -25.39
C GLU A 272 -28.32 -14.23 -26.63
N GLY A 273 -29.23 -15.21 -26.67
CA GLY A 273 -29.47 -16.03 -27.85
C GLY A 273 -29.98 -15.23 -29.05
N VAL A 274 -30.88 -14.28 -28.83
CA VAL A 274 -31.35 -13.34 -29.87
C VAL A 274 -30.19 -12.49 -30.39
N LYS A 275 -29.40 -11.86 -29.51
CA LYS A 275 -28.21 -11.07 -29.88
C LYS A 275 -27.22 -11.88 -30.70
N ALA A 276 -26.96 -13.13 -30.30
CA ALA A 276 -26.09 -14.03 -31.04
C ALA A 276 -26.60 -14.33 -32.47
N ARG A 277 -27.92 -14.46 -32.67
CA ARG A 277 -28.51 -14.65 -34.00
C ARG A 277 -28.41 -13.41 -34.87
N VAL A 278 -28.68 -12.24 -34.30
CA VAL A 278 -28.51 -10.96 -35.01
C VAL A 278 -27.04 -10.76 -35.41
N ALA A 279 -26.10 -11.06 -34.51
CA ALA A 279 -24.67 -11.02 -34.80
C ALA A 279 -24.22 -12.02 -35.89
N GLN A 280 -24.93 -13.14 -36.05
CA GLN A 280 -24.72 -14.11 -37.13
C GLN A 280 -25.30 -13.64 -38.49
N GLY A 281 -25.87 -12.44 -38.56
CA GLY A 281 -26.41 -11.85 -39.79
C GLY A 281 -27.89 -12.11 -40.03
N VAL A 282 -28.62 -12.69 -39.07
CA VAL A 282 -30.08 -12.77 -39.14
C VAL A 282 -30.65 -11.36 -39.00
N LYS A 283 -31.49 -10.92 -39.95
CA LYS A 283 -32.14 -9.61 -39.85
C LYS A 283 -33.04 -9.57 -38.62
N GLU A 284 -33.12 -8.41 -37.97
CA GLU A 284 -33.89 -8.25 -36.72
C GLU A 284 -35.36 -8.67 -36.89
N GLU A 285 -35.97 -8.33 -38.02
CA GLU A 285 -37.34 -8.70 -38.39
C GLU A 285 -37.53 -10.23 -38.53
N GLU A 286 -36.47 -10.94 -38.90
CA GLU A 286 -36.49 -12.38 -39.18
C GLU A 286 -36.26 -13.25 -37.93
N VAL A 287 -35.75 -12.65 -36.84
CA VAL A 287 -35.50 -13.34 -35.57
C VAL A 287 -36.77 -14.03 -35.06
N SER A 288 -37.92 -13.36 -35.21
CA SER A 288 -39.20 -13.88 -34.71
C SER A 288 -39.70 -15.16 -35.41
N PHE A 289 -39.12 -15.51 -36.57
CA PHE A 289 -39.39 -16.77 -37.28
C PHE A 289 -38.45 -17.92 -36.88
N GLN A 290 -37.38 -17.64 -36.14
CA GLN A 290 -36.49 -18.67 -35.62
C GLN A 290 -37.21 -19.46 -34.51
N LEU A 291 -37.34 -20.78 -34.67
CA LEU A 291 -38.14 -21.62 -33.75
C LEU A 291 -37.76 -21.41 -32.26
N ALA A 292 -36.46 -21.36 -31.97
CA ALA A 292 -35.92 -21.18 -30.62
C ALA A 292 -36.13 -19.78 -30.03
N TYR A 293 -36.40 -18.78 -30.88
CA TYR A 293 -36.57 -17.37 -30.50
C TYR A 293 -37.88 -16.80 -31.03
N SER A 294 -38.88 -17.66 -31.21
CA SER A 294 -40.17 -17.26 -31.78
C SER A 294 -40.97 -16.38 -30.83
N LYS A 295 -41.99 -15.68 -31.36
CA LYS A 295 -42.95 -14.88 -30.55
C LYS A 295 -43.58 -15.70 -29.42
N GLN A 296 -43.88 -16.97 -29.68
CA GLN A 296 -44.47 -17.86 -28.69
C GLN A 296 -43.46 -18.20 -27.58
N GLU A 297 -42.19 -18.42 -27.93
CA GLU A 297 -41.17 -18.74 -26.94
C GLU A 297 -40.84 -17.51 -26.08
N LEU A 298 -40.78 -16.31 -26.67
CA LEU A 298 -40.64 -15.06 -25.93
C LEU A 298 -41.75 -14.89 -24.88
N ARG A 299 -43.03 -15.10 -25.25
CA ARG A 299 -44.16 -15.03 -24.30
C ARG A 299 -43.99 -16.00 -23.12
N LYS A 300 -43.61 -17.26 -23.40
CA LYS A 300 -43.36 -18.26 -22.34
C LYS A 300 -42.22 -17.89 -21.39
N VAL A 301 -41.21 -17.16 -21.87
CA VAL A 301 -40.10 -16.70 -21.02
C VAL A 301 -40.55 -15.52 -20.16
N ILE A 302 -41.30 -14.57 -20.72
CA ILE A 302 -41.84 -13.42 -19.98
C ILE A 302 -42.83 -13.87 -18.89
N GLU A 303 -43.72 -14.82 -19.18
CA GLU A 303 -44.70 -15.37 -18.23
C GLU A 303 -44.07 -15.96 -16.95
N LYS A 304 -42.77 -16.27 -16.96
CA LYS A 304 -42.03 -16.76 -15.79
C LYS A 304 -41.64 -15.64 -14.81
N TYR A 305 -41.77 -14.38 -15.20
CA TYR A 305 -41.35 -13.21 -14.43
C TYR A 305 -42.48 -12.19 -14.25
N PRO A 306 -43.62 -12.58 -13.67
CA PRO A 306 -44.62 -11.59 -13.27
C PRO A 306 -44.03 -10.66 -12.21
N GLY A 307 -44.47 -9.39 -12.17
CA GLY A 307 -43.89 -8.37 -11.27
C GLY A 307 -43.78 -8.78 -9.80
N LYS A 308 -44.73 -9.60 -9.30
CA LYS A 308 -44.69 -10.16 -7.93
C LYS A 308 -43.51 -11.10 -7.68
N GLU A 309 -43.16 -11.94 -8.65
CA GLU A 309 -42.02 -12.85 -8.55
C GLU A 309 -40.69 -12.10 -8.67
N VAL A 310 -40.63 -11.08 -9.54
CA VAL A 310 -39.47 -10.18 -9.64
C VAL A 310 -39.22 -9.48 -8.30
N ARG A 311 -40.27 -8.91 -7.69
CA ARG A 311 -40.17 -8.30 -6.36
C ARG A 311 -39.68 -9.29 -5.29
N ARG A 312 -40.23 -10.50 -5.24
CA ARG A 312 -39.79 -11.55 -4.28
C ARG A 312 -38.33 -11.95 -4.49
N ALA A 313 -37.88 -12.02 -5.74
CA ALA A 313 -36.48 -12.27 -6.07
C ALA A 313 -35.59 -11.14 -5.52
N LEU A 314 -35.95 -9.89 -5.78
CA LEU A 314 -35.23 -8.71 -5.26
C LEU A 314 -35.18 -8.67 -3.72
N GLU A 315 -36.29 -8.95 -3.02
CA GLU A 315 -36.33 -9.06 -1.56
C GLU A 315 -35.41 -10.16 -1.02
N THR A 316 -35.25 -11.25 -1.77
CA THR A 316 -34.35 -12.34 -1.41
C THR A 316 -32.89 -11.95 -1.62
N LEU A 317 -32.57 -11.23 -2.70
CA LEU A 317 -31.24 -10.70 -2.97
C LEU A 317 -30.82 -9.67 -1.92
N TYR A 318 -31.70 -8.72 -1.60
CA TYR A 318 -31.44 -7.73 -0.55
C TYR A 318 -31.13 -8.41 0.80
N ARG A 319 -31.92 -9.43 1.19
CA ARG A 319 -31.67 -10.21 2.41
C ARG A 319 -30.35 -10.97 2.38
N LYS A 320 -29.93 -11.50 1.23
CA LYS A 320 -28.62 -12.14 1.07
C LYS A 320 -27.51 -11.11 1.25
N MET A 321 -27.58 -9.97 0.56
CA MET A 321 -26.59 -8.89 0.69
C MET A 321 -26.44 -8.43 2.13
N HIS A 322 -27.56 -8.16 2.80
CA HIS A 322 -27.57 -7.76 4.21
C HIS A 322 -26.97 -8.82 5.15
N LYS A 323 -27.03 -10.11 4.80
CA LYS A 323 -26.50 -11.20 5.62
C LYS A 323 -24.99 -11.40 5.44
N TYR A 324 -24.46 -11.13 4.25
CA TYR A 324 -23.09 -11.48 3.88
C TYR A 324 -22.14 -10.28 3.80
N LEU A 325 -22.65 -9.08 3.49
CA LEU A 325 -21.84 -7.86 3.51
C LEU A 325 -21.55 -7.44 4.96
N SER A 326 -20.31 -7.01 5.19
CA SER A 326 -19.88 -6.45 6.47
C SER A 326 -20.53 -5.08 6.70
N PRO A 327 -20.95 -4.77 7.95
CA PRO A 327 -21.44 -3.44 8.28
C PRO A 327 -20.33 -2.38 8.35
N GLU A 328 -19.06 -2.77 8.45
CA GLU A 328 -17.92 -1.87 8.70
C GLU A 328 -17.81 -0.73 7.67
N GLU A 329 -17.94 -1.05 6.38
CA GLU A 329 -17.82 -0.08 5.28
C GLU A 329 -19.18 0.48 4.81
N ASN A 330 -20.28 0.03 5.40
CA ASN A 330 -21.64 0.40 4.98
C ASN A 330 -21.87 0.30 3.45
N LEU A 331 -21.36 -0.77 2.83
CA LEU A 331 -21.43 -0.95 1.37
C LEU A 331 -22.80 -1.41 0.89
N LEU A 332 -23.69 -1.85 1.78
CA LEU A 332 -25.01 -2.37 1.41
C LEU A 332 -25.82 -1.40 0.51
N PRO A 333 -25.98 -0.10 0.85
CA PRO A 333 -26.70 0.83 -0.02
C PRO A 333 -26.02 1.05 -1.37
N VAL A 334 -24.69 1.06 -1.39
CA VAL A 334 -23.89 1.28 -2.61
C VAL A 334 -24.05 0.11 -3.57
N VAL A 335 -23.90 -1.12 -3.06
CA VAL A 335 -24.09 -2.34 -3.86
C VAL A 335 -25.55 -2.47 -4.29
N TRP A 336 -26.50 -2.10 -3.43
CA TRP A 336 -27.93 -2.15 -3.78
C TRP A 336 -28.28 -1.19 -4.91
N HIS A 337 -27.72 0.02 -4.88
CA HIS A 337 -27.88 0.96 -5.98
C HIS A 337 -27.17 0.48 -7.26
N ALA A 338 -25.99 -0.14 -7.16
CA ALA A 338 -25.33 -0.73 -8.32
C ALA A 338 -26.18 -1.86 -8.95
N MET A 339 -26.82 -2.68 -8.12
CA MET A 339 -27.77 -3.71 -8.56
C MET A 339 -29.01 -3.11 -9.24
N GLU A 340 -29.55 -2.02 -8.69
CA GLU A 340 -30.64 -1.27 -9.29
C GLU A 340 -30.28 -0.78 -10.70
N GLN A 341 -29.12 -0.12 -10.85
CA GLN A 341 -28.65 0.38 -12.14
C GLN A 341 -28.44 -0.74 -13.16
N GLU A 342 -27.86 -1.87 -12.75
CA GLU A 342 -27.65 -3.00 -13.67
C GLU A 342 -28.97 -3.64 -14.11
N LEU A 343 -29.96 -3.74 -13.22
CA LEU A 343 -31.27 -4.30 -13.59
C LEU A 343 -32.08 -3.36 -14.49
N ILE A 344 -31.98 -2.04 -14.24
CA ILE A 344 -32.53 -1.01 -15.13
C ILE A 344 -31.92 -1.11 -16.52
N ARG A 345 -30.60 -1.24 -16.61
CA ARG A 345 -29.87 -1.41 -17.87
C ARG A 345 -30.33 -2.66 -18.63
N GLN A 346 -30.44 -3.80 -17.93
CA GLN A 346 -30.93 -5.05 -18.53
C GLN A 346 -32.37 -4.93 -19.02
N TYR A 347 -33.26 -4.32 -18.22
CA TYR A 347 -34.64 -4.11 -18.61
C TYR A 347 -34.76 -3.25 -19.88
N GLN A 348 -34.01 -2.15 -19.97
CA GLN A 348 -33.98 -1.29 -21.16
C GLN A 348 -33.47 -2.05 -22.40
N GLU A 349 -32.44 -2.88 -22.23
CA GLU A 349 -31.91 -3.71 -23.31
C GLU A 349 -32.94 -4.74 -23.82
N PHE A 350 -33.72 -5.33 -22.91
CA PHE A 350 -34.79 -6.25 -23.29
C PHE A 350 -35.93 -5.55 -24.03
N GLU A 351 -36.39 -4.40 -23.54
CA GLU A 351 -37.43 -3.60 -24.21
C GLU A 351 -36.99 -3.18 -25.62
N ASP A 352 -35.74 -2.73 -25.78
CA ASP A 352 -35.17 -2.38 -27.09
C ASP A 352 -35.13 -3.59 -28.06
N LEU A 353 -34.70 -4.76 -27.58
CA LEU A 353 -34.70 -5.99 -28.37
C LEU A 353 -36.11 -6.47 -28.73
N ILE A 354 -37.08 -6.31 -27.84
CA ILE A 354 -38.50 -6.59 -28.11
C ILE A 354 -39.01 -5.67 -29.22
N GLN A 355 -38.71 -4.37 -29.12
CA GLN A 355 -39.13 -3.38 -30.10
C GLN A 355 -38.53 -3.63 -31.48
N ARG A 356 -37.25 -3.98 -31.56
CA ARG A 356 -36.54 -4.24 -32.82
C ARG A 356 -36.87 -5.59 -33.44
N CYS A 357 -36.79 -6.67 -32.67
CA CYS A 357 -36.90 -8.04 -33.20
C CYS A 357 -38.33 -8.60 -33.22
N TYR A 358 -39.26 -7.97 -32.49
CA TYR A 358 -40.63 -8.46 -32.32
C TYR A 358 -41.68 -7.36 -32.56
N ALA A 359 -41.37 -6.38 -33.40
CA ALA A 359 -42.28 -5.29 -33.78
C ALA A 359 -43.67 -5.81 -34.20
N GLY A 360 -44.71 -5.09 -33.77
CA GLY A 360 -46.11 -5.42 -34.09
C GLY A 360 -46.65 -6.71 -33.45
N SER A 361 -45.90 -7.36 -32.55
CA SER A 361 -46.34 -8.58 -31.85
C SER A 361 -47.26 -8.32 -30.66
N GLY A 362 -47.31 -7.08 -30.16
CA GLY A 362 -48.00 -6.69 -28.94
C GLY A 362 -47.44 -7.35 -27.67
N ILE A 363 -46.23 -7.90 -27.74
CA ILE A 363 -45.54 -8.49 -26.59
C ILE A 363 -44.83 -7.36 -25.83
N ALA A 364 -45.04 -7.29 -24.53
CA ALA A 364 -44.38 -6.38 -23.62
C ALA A 364 -44.10 -7.11 -22.30
N MET A 365 -43.23 -6.54 -21.47
CA MET A 365 -43.00 -7.04 -20.12
C MET A 365 -44.22 -6.84 -19.22
N ASP A 366 -44.41 -7.76 -18.26
CA ASP A 366 -45.53 -7.73 -17.29
C ASP A 366 -45.44 -6.59 -16.26
N PHE A 367 -44.33 -5.86 -16.23
CA PHE A 367 -44.06 -4.75 -15.33
C PHE A 367 -43.35 -3.63 -16.07
N THR A 368 -43.53 -2.40 -15.58
CA THR A 368 -42.93 -1.19 -16.14
C THR A 368 -41.63 -0.83 -15.44
N MET A 369 -40.89 0.13 -16.02
CA MET A 369 -39.75 0.76 -15.36
C MET A 369 -40.15 1.41 -14.02
N GLU A 370 -41.32 2.04 -13.95
CA GLU A 370 -41.82 2.67 -12.71
C GLU A 370 -42.08 1.63 -11.62
N ASP A 371 -42.66 0.49 -11.99
CA ASP A 371 -42.87 -0.62 -11.07
C ASP A 371 -41.53 -1.14 -10.52
N LEU A 372 -40.52 -1.28 -11.39
CA LEU A 372 -39.19 -1.73 -11.00
C LEU A 372 -38.55 -0.79 -9.96
N LEU A 373 -38.57 0.52 -10.22
CA LEU A 373 -38.09 1.55 -9.28
C LEU A 373 -38.89 1.54 -7.97
N SER A 374 -40.20 1.32 -8.05
CA SER A 374 -41.07 1.15 -6.88
C SER A 374 -40.67 -0.08 -6.05
N TYR A 375 -40.29 -1.18 -6.69
CA TYR A 375 -39.81 -2.37 -5.97
C TYR A 375 -38.54 -2.06 -5.19
N PHE A 376 -37.51 -1.46 -5.80
CA PHE A 376 -36.26 -1.10 -5.11
C PHE A 376 -36.47 -0.16 -3.93
N SER A 377 -37.27 0.90 -4.11
CA SER A 377 -37.60 1.87 -3.06
C SER A 377 -38.44 1.26 -1.94
N SER A 378 -39.41 0.40 -2.26
CA SER A 378 -40.21 -0.27 -1.23
C SER A 378 -39.36 -1.22 -0.39
N ILE A 379 -38.42 -1.95 -0.99
CA ILE A 379 -37.56 -2.91 -0.30
C ILE A 379 -36.63 -2.20 0.69
N THR A 380 -36.11 -1.01 0.34
CA THR A 380 -35.29 -0.20 1.25
C THR A 380 -36.10 0.45 2.36
N LEU A 381 -37.33 0.90 2.09
CA LEU A 381 -38.25 1.53 3.06
C LEU A 381 -39.00 0.54 3.97
N SER A 382 -39.01 -0.76 3.64
CA SER A 382 -39.69 -1.80 4.44
C SER A 382 -38.97 -2.15 5.74
N ARG A 383 -38.02 -1.31 6.16
CA ARG A 383 -37.18 -1.39 7.36
C ARG A 383 -36.95 0.02 7.88
#